data_AF-A0A2X2T4C2-F1
#
_entry.id   AF-A0A2X2T4C2-F1
#
_cell.length_a   1.000
_cell.length_b   1.000
_cell.length_c   1.000
_cell.angle_alpha   90.00
_cell.angle_beta   90.00
_cell.angle_gamma   90.00
#
_symmetry.space_group_name_H-M   'P 1'
#
loop_
_entity.id
_entity.type
_entity.pdbx_description
1 polymer ?
#
loop_
_entity_poly.entity_id
_entity_poly.type
_entity_poly.pdbx_seq_one_letter_code
_entity_poly.pdbx_strand_id
1 'polypeptide(L)'
;MNAWMLASAQWGSTSLTPEALIASVFSENEKSLFNKQVQHALAGESNKIQALLRASAPVHAPQVGEQATANSSLAKYTRNLSELAQNGKLDPVLGRESEIRQMVDILLRRRQNNPILTGEPGVGKTALAEGLALRIADRHRFPLN
;
A
#
# COMPACT_ATOMS: atom_id res chain seq x y z
N MET A 1 24.69 -8.33 -4.89
CA MET A 1 24.13 -7.68 -3.67
C MET A 1 23.48 -6.31 -3.97
N ASN A 2 23.83 -5.65 -5.09
CA ASN A 2 23.42 -4.25 -5.34
C ASN A 2 22.02 -4.07 -5.97
N ALA A 3 21.45 -5.11 -6.60
CA ALA A 3 20.13 -5.02 -7.24
C ALA A 3 19.01 -4.61 -6.27
N TRP A 4 19.02 -5.19 -5.07
CA TRP A 4 18.00 -4.87 -4.06
C TRP A 4 18.17 -3.45 -3.53
N MET A 5 19.41 -2.97 -3.34
CA MET A 5 19.67 -1.58 -2.94
C MET A 5 19.28 -0.57 -4.04
N LEU A 6 19.54 -0.87 -5.31
CA LEU A 6 19.11 -0.01 -6.42
C LEU A 6 17.58 0.04 -6.52
N ALA A 7 16.92 -1.12 -6.39
CA ALA A 7 15.46 -1.21 -6.40
C ALA A 7 14.81 -0.44 -5.24
N SER A 8 15.31 -0.61 -4.01
CA SER A 8 14.70 -0.03 -2.81
C SER A 8 15.12 1.42 -2.58
N ALA A 9 16.40 1.76 -2.68
CA ALA A 9 16.92 3.09 -2.37
C ALA A 9 16.72 4.09 -3.52
N GLN A 10 16.86 3.65 -4.78
CA GLN A 10 16.82 4.56 -5.92
C GLN A 10 15.45 4.58 -6.61
N TRP A 11 14.75 3.44 -6.65
CA TRP A 11 13.46 3.31 -7.33
C TRP A 11 12.26 3.15 -6.40
N GLY A 12 12.46 3.01 -5.09
CA GLY A 12 11.37 2.89 -4.11
C GLY A 12 10.53 1.61 -4.25
N SER A 13 11.07 0.59 -4.94
CA SER A 13 10.39 -0.69 -5.13
C SER A 13 10.58 -1.58 -3.91
N THR A 14 9.50 -2.24 -3.48
CA THR A 14 9.51 -3.27 -2.43
C THR A 14 9.74 -4.67 -3.00
N SER A 15 9.90 -4.80 -4.32
CA SER A 15 10.18 -6.06 -5.01
C SER A 15 11.37 -5.93 -5.97
N LEU A 16 12.07 -7.05 -6.19
CA LEU A 16 13.14 -7.13 -7.19
C LEU A 16 12.52 -7.20 -8.58
N THR A 17 12.54 -6.09 -9.31
CA THR A 17 12.06 -6.07 -10.70
C THR A 17 13.17 -6.48 -11.66
N PRO A 18 12.84 -7.12 -12.81
CA PRO A 18 13.81 -7.47 -13.83
C PRO A 18 14.64 -6.27 -14.30
N GLU A 19 14.03 -5.08 -14.36
CA GLU A 19 14.69 -3.85 -14.80
C GLU A 19 15.71 -3.37 -13.77
N ALA A 20 15.43 -3.53 -12.47
CA ALA A 20 16.36 -3.17 -11.40
C ALA A 20 17.56 -4.12 -11.36
N LEU A 21 17.31 -5.40 -11.67
CA LEU A 21 18.35 -6.40 -11.84
C LEU A 21 19.25 -6.04 -13.03
N ILE A 22 18.66 -5.72 -14.19
CA ILE A 22 19.39 -5.28 -15.39
C ILE A 22 20.19 -4.01 -15.10
N ALA A 23 19.59 -3.01 -14.43
CA ALA A 23 20.29 -1.78 -14.05
C ALA A 23 21.48 -2.05 -13.11
N SER A 24 21.38 -3.04 -12.23
CA SER A 24 22.47 -3.42 -11.34
C SER A 24 23.66 -4.05 -12.06
N VAL A 25 23.40 -4.83 -13.11
CA VAL A 25 24.44 -5.44 -13.96
C VAL A 25 25.19 -4.36 -14.76
N PHE A 26 24.53 -3.25 -15.10
CA PHE A 26 25.15 -2.11 -15.76
C PHE A 26 25.85 -1.12 -14.81
N SER A 27 25.75 -1.30 -13.50
CA SER A 27 26.46 -0.47 -12.51
C SER A 27 27.97 -0.75 -12.52
N GLU A 28 28.76 0.19 -12.01
CA GLU A 28 30.22 0.27 -12.19
C GLU A 28 31.02 -0.99 -11.79
N ASN A 29 30.45 -1.86 -10.95
CA ASN A 29 31.16 -2.96 -10.33
C ASN A 29 31.15 -4.27 -11.16
N GLU A 30 30.32 -4.40 -12.20
CA GLU A 30 30.15 -5.65 -12.97
C GLU A 30 30.38 -5.51 -14.49
N LYS A 31 30.91 -4.37 -14.94
CA LYS A 31 31.23 -4.11 -16.36
C LYS A 31 32.19 -5.16 -16.96
N SER A 32 32.99 -5.83 -16.13
CA SER A 32 33.92 -6.89 -16.52
C SER A 32 33.26 -8.15 -17.12
N LEU A 33 31.95 -8.34 -16.92
CA LEU A 33 31.23 -9.51 -17.45
C LEU A 33 30.94 -9.40 -18.95
N PHE A 34 31.10 -8.21 -19.54
CA PHE A 34 30.82 -7.95 -20.94
C PHE A 34 32.09 -7.86 -21.79
N ASN A 35 31.99 -8.14 -23.09
CA ASN A 35 33.08 -7.93 -24.04
C ASN A 35 33.49 -6.45 -24.09
N LYS A 36 34.77 -6.14 -24.34
CA LYS A 36 35.34 -4.79 -24.43
C LYS A 36 34.53 -3.83 -25.30
N GLN A 37 33.94 -4.30 -26.40
CA GLN A 37 33.05 -3.49 -27.25
C GLN A 37 31.79 -3.01 -26.52
N VAL A 38 31.15 -3.90 -25.77
CA VAL A 38 29.96 -3.60 -24.97
C VAL A 38 30.34 -2.70 -23.79
N GLN A 39 31.49 -2.92 -23.16
CA GLN A 39 32.00 -2.03 -22.12
C GLN A 39 32.21 -0.59 -22.63
N HIS A 40 32.81 -0.42 -23.81
CA HIS A 40 33.00 0.89 -24.42
C HIS A 40 31.68 1.57 -24.79
N ALA A 41 30.70 0.83 -25.32
CA ALA A 41 29.37 1.37 -25.63
C ALA A 41 28.61 1.80 -24.36
N LEU A 42 28.68 1.00 -23.30
CA LEU A 42 27.99 1.27 -22.03
C LEU A 42 28.62 2.40 -21.22
N ALA A 43 29.93 2.63 -21.36
CA ALA A 43 30.65 3.69 -20.65
C ALA A 43 30.14 5.10 -21.02
N GLY A 44 29.71 5.32 -22.26
CA GLY A 44 29.20 6.61 -22.72
C GLY A 44 27.74 6.89 -22.37
N GLU A 45 26.92 5.85 -22.17
CA GLU A 45 25.46 6.00 -22.08
C GLU A 45 24.83 5.44 -20.79
N SER A 46 25.65 5.12 -19.77
CA SER A 46 25.18 4.56 -18.49
C SER A 46 24.00 5.32 -17.88
N ASN A 47 24.02 6.66 -17.93
CA ASN A 47 22.94 7.50 -17.41
C ASN A 47 21.64 7.40 -18.23
N LYS A 48 21.73 7.29 -19.57
CA LYS A 48 20.56 7.14 -20.44
C LYS A 48 19.93 5.76 -20.26
N ILE A 49 20.75 4.72 -20.14
CA ILE A 49 20.29 3.34 -19.94
C ILE A 49 19.54 3.21 -18.61
N GLN A 50 20.08 3.79 -17.53
CA GLN A 50 19.39 3.84 -16.24
C GLN A 50 18.07 4.62 -16.32
N ALA A 51 18.04 5.73 -17.05
CA ALA A 51 16.82 6.51 -17.24
C ALA A 51 15.74 5.73 -18.02
N LEU A 52 16.12 5.02 -19.10
CA LEU A 52 15.20 4.20 -19.89
C LEU A 52 14.69 2.98 -19.13
N LEU A 53 15.57 2.29 -18.39
CA LEU A 53 15.19 1.16 -17.55
C LEU A 53 14.26 1.59 -16.42
N ARG A 54 14.51 2.75 -15.80
CA ARG A 54 13.60 3.33 -14.80
C ARG A 54 12.24 3.69 -15.41
N ALA A 55 12.22 4.25 -16.61
CA ALA A 55 10.98 4.59 -17.32
C ALA A 55 10.19 3.35 -17.76
N SER A 56 10.89 2.25 -18.03
CA SER A 56 10.29 0.97 -18.45
C SER A 56 9.94 0.05 -17.27
N ALA A 57 10.51 0.31 -16.09
CA ALA A 57 10.21 -0.45 -14.89
C ALA A 57 8.71 -0.31 -14.58
N PRO A 58 7.98 -1.42 -14.40
CA PRO A 58 6.62 -1.34 -13.90
C PRO A 58 6.70 -0.63 -12.55
N VAL A 59 5.98 0.49 -12.43
CA VAL A 59 5.79 1.20 -11.16
C VAL A 59 4.93 0.30 -10.27
N HIS A 60 5.48 -0.81 -9.81
CA HIS A 60 4.88 -1.68 -8.82
C HIS A 60 5.35 -1.22 -7.44
N ALA A 61 5.11 0.04 -7.17
CA ALA A 61 4.97 0.44 -5.81
C ALA A 61 3.53 0.07 -5.40
N PRO A 62 3.30 -0.46 -4.19
CA PRO A 62 2.01 -0.31 -3.54
C PRO A 62 1.88 1.16 -3.12
N GLN A 63 1.96 2.09 -4.08
CA GLN A 63 1.33 3.39 -3.89
C GLN A 63 -0.16 3.09 -4.05
N VAL A 64 -0.87 2.91 -2.95
CA VAL A 64 -2.24 3.40 -2.90
C VAL A 64 -2.11 4.90 -3.12
N GLY A 65 -2.03 5.29 -4.38
CA GLY A 65 -1.71 6.65 -4.79
C GLY A 65 -2.82 7.57 -4.33
N GLU A 66 -2.48 8.42 -3.36
CA GLU A 66 -3.30 9.53 -2.88
C GLU A 66 -3.67 10.52 -3.99
N GLN A 67 -3.05 10.40 -5.18
CA GLN A 67 -3.33 11.24 -6.34
C GLN A 67 -4.34 10.66 -7.35
N ALA A 68 -4.72 9.38 -7.25
CA ALA A 68 -5.76 8.81 -8.11
C ALA A 68 -7.19 9.00 -7.56
N THR A 69 -7.33 9.47 -6.31
CA THR A 69 -8.61 9.51 -5.60
C THR A 69 -9.41 10.79 -5.85
N ALA A 70 -8.77 11.93 -6.17
CA ALA A 70 -9.45 13.22 -6.27
C ALA A 70 -10.60 13.26 -7.31
N ASN A 71 -10.53 12.45 -8.36
CA ASN A 71 -11.58 12.30 -9.38
C ASN A 71 -12.30 10.94 -9.37
N SER A 72 -12.02 10.09 -8.37
CA SER A 72 -12.63 8.76 -8.28
C SER A 72 -14.11 8.84 -7.89
N SER A 73 -14.92 7.89 -8.38
CA SER A 73 -16.33 7.75 -7.95
C SER A 73 -16.45 7.55 -6.43
N LEU A 74 -15.45 6.95 -5.80
CA LEU A 74 -15.38 6.79 -4.35
C LEU A 74 -15.30 8.15 -3.64
N ALA A 75 -14.41 9.05 -4.07
CA ALA A 75 -14.32 10.38 -3.46
C ALA A 75 -15.60 11.21 -3.66
N LYS A 76 -16.35 10.98 -4.74
CA LYS A 76 -17.60 11.70 -5.03
C LYS A 76 -18.80 11.21 -4.23
N TYR A 77 -18.91 9.90 -4.00
CA TYR A 77 -20.11 9.27 -3.45
C TYR A 77 -19.91 8.55 -2.11
N THR A 78 -18.69 8.51 -1.58
CA THR A 78 -18.39 7.81 -0.33
C THR A 78 -17.56 8.69 0.61
N ARG A 79 -17.58 8.35 1.91
CA ARG A 79 -16.79 8.99 2.95
C ARG A 79 -15.78 7.99 3.49
N ASN A 80 -14.49 8.35 3.48
CA ASN A 80 -13.43 7.48 3.99
C ASN A 80 -13.38 7.51 5.53
N LEU A 81 -14.05 6.55 6.18
CA LEU A 81 -14.07 6.47 7.65
C LEU A 81 -12.68 6.15 8.23
N SER A 82 -11.86 5.35 7.55
CA SER A 82 -10.52 4.98 8.02
C SER A 82 -9.59 6.20 8.12
N GLU A 83 -9.65 7.09 7.14
CA GLU A 83 -8.89 8.34 7.14
C GLU A 83 -9.40 9.31 8.20
N LEU A 84 -10.72 9.38 8.41
CA LEU A 84 -11.30 10.22 9.46
C LEU A 84 -10.93 9.73 10.86
N ALA A 85 -10.88 8.41 11.06
CA ALA A 85 -10.42 7.79 12.29
C ALA A 85 -8.94 8.13 12.57
N GLN A 86 -8.07 7.99 11.56
CA GLN A 86 -6.65 8.34 11.68
C GLN A 86 -6.44 9.82 12.01
N ASN A 87 -7.29 10.69 11.45
CA ASN A 87 -7.27 12.12 11.71
C ASN A 87 -7.96 12.53 13.03
N GLY A 88 -8.48 11.58 13.82
CA GLY A 88 -9.17 11.88 15.08
C GLY A 88 -10.49 12.66 14.92
N LYS A 89 -11.13 12.58 13.75
CA LYS A 89 -12.38 13.31 13.41
C LYS A 89 -13.66 12.52 13.71
N LEU A 90 -13.54 11.28 14.17
CA LEU A 90 -14.67 10.44 14.56
C LEU A 90 -14.82 10.45 16.08
N ASP A 91 -16.06 10.47 16.55
CA ASP A 91 -16.36 10.42 17.98
C ASP A 91 -16.10 9.01 18.53
N PRO A 92 -15.59 8.89 19.77
CA PRO A 92 -15.35 7.60 20.38
C PRO A 92 -16.67 6.86 20.59
N VAL A 93 -16.70 5.60 20.16
CA VAL A 93 -17.88 4.73 20.31
C VAL A 93 -17.76 3.96 21.61
N LEU A 94 -18.75 4.10 22.49
CA LEU A 94 -18.79 3.51 23.82
C LEU A 94 -19.87 2.44 23.91
N GLY A 95 -19.53 1.29 24.50
CA GLY A 95 -20.52 0.26 24.89
C GLY A 95 -21.05 -0.57 23.74
N ARG A 96 -20.34 -0.62 22.59
CA ARG A 96 -20.69 -1.43 21.40
C ARG A 96 -19.59 -2.41 21.03
N GLU A 97 -18.80 -2.80 22.01
CA GLU A 97 -17.50 -3.43 21.79
C GLU A 97 -17.69 -4.91 21.40
N SER A 98 -18.77 -5.52 21.88
CA SER A 98 -19.25 -6.84 21.47
C SER A 98 -19.63 -6.89 20.00
N GLU A 99 -20.40 -5.91 19.53
CA GLU A 99 -20.89 -5.84 18.15
C GLU A 99 -19.74 -5.52 17.19
N ILE A 100 -18.85 -4.60 17.56
CA ILE A 100 -17.65 -4.31 16.76
C ILE A 100 -16.76 -5.56 16.67
N ARG A 101 -16.59 -6.30 17.78
CA ARG A 101 -15.86 -7.58 17.75
C ARG A 101 -16.53 -8.60 16.84
N GLN A 102 -17.85 -8.75 16.92
CA GLN A 102 -18.59 -9.64 16.04
C GLN A 102 -18.45 -9.25 14.56
N MET A 103 -18.46 -7.96 14.23
CA MET A 103 -18.20 -7.48 12.87
C MET A 103 -16.81 -7.89 12.38
N VAL A 104 -15.78 -7.71 13.22
CA VAL A 104 -14.42 -8.15 12.91
C VAL A 104 -14.36 -9.66 12.69
N ASP A 105 -14.97 -10.44 13.57
CA ASP A 105 -15.02 -11.90 13.47
C ASP A 105 -15.73 -12.36 12.18
N ILE A 106 -16.75 -11.64 11.72
CA ILE A 106 -17.42 -11.89 10.43
C ILE A 106 -16.50 -11.54 9.26
N LEU A 107 -15.86 -10.36 9.28
CA LEU A 107 -14.95 -9.90 8.22
C LEU A 107 -13.76 -10.85 8.01
N LEU A 108 -13.29 -11.52 9.07
CA LEU A 108 -12.19 -12.48 9.03
C LEU A 108 -12.57 -13.89 8.52
N ARG A 109 -13.85 -14.16 8.24
CA ARG A 109 -14.30 -15.49 7.75
C ARG A 109 -13.89 -15.71 6.30
N ARG A 110 -13.68 -16.99 5.93
CA ARG A 110 -13.45 -17.38 4.52
C ARG A 110 -14.71 -17.30 3.64
N ARG A 111 -15.90 -17.42 4.23
CA ARG A 111 -17.19 -17.40 3.52
C ARG A 111 -18.15 -16.52 4.31
N GLN A 112 -19.04 -15.82 3.58
CA GLN A 112 -20.03 -14.91 4.18
C GLN A 112 -19.38 -13.86 5.09
N ASN A 113 -18.36 -13.18 4.57
CA ASN A 113 -17.54 -12.22 5.31
C ASN A 113 -18.10 -10.79 5.30
N ASN A 114 -19.30 -10.58 4.76
CA ASN A 114 -19.93 -9.26 4.72
C ASN A 114 -20.92 -9.12 5.89
N PRO A 115 -20.57 -8.38 6.95
CA PRO A 115 -21.48 -8.18 8.09
C PRO A 115 -22.70 -7.34 7.66
N ILE A 116 -23.87 -7.69 8.18
CA ILE A 116 -25.13 -6.96 7.94
C ILE A 116 -25.67 -6.50 9.29
N LEU A 117 -25.89 -5.19 9.45
CA LEU A 117 -26.36 -4.58 10.70
C LEU A 117 -27.88 -4.40 10.69
N THR A 118 -28.60 -5.28 11.39
CA THR A 118 -30.07 -5.25 11.54
C THR A 118 -30.50 -4.49 12.81
N GLY A 119 -31.78 -4.08 12.88
CA GLY A 119 -32.31 -3.19 13.94
C GLY A 119 -33.03 -1.94 13.42
N GLU A 120 -33.75 -1.25 14.29
CA GLU A 120 -34.59 -0.10 13.96
C GLU A 120 -33.80 1.10 13.43
N PRO A 121 -34.44 2.03 12.68
CA PRO A 121 -33.83 3.30 12.32
C PRO A 121 -33.42 4.10 13.57
N GLY A 122 -32.25 4.76 13.53
CA GLY A 122 -31.80 5.62 14.64
C GLY A 122 -31.04 4.91 15.76
N VAL A 123 -30.95 3.58 15.78
CA VAL A 123 -30.20 2.83 16.81
C VAL A 123 -28.67 2.92 16.70
N GLY A 124 -28.13 3.85 15.91
CA GLY A 124 -26.68 4.08 15.81
C GLY A 124 -25.89 3.02 15.04
N LYS A 125 -26.47 2.39 14.00
CA LYS A 125 -25.74 1.44 13.14
C LYS A 125 -24.48 2.04 12.52
N THR A 126 -24.55 3.32 12.16
CA THR A 126 -23.41 4.08 11.63
C THR A 126 -22.26 4.15 12.63
N ALA A 127 -22.57 4.29 13.92
CA ALA A 127 -21.56 4.31 14.98
C ALA A 127 -20.78 2.98 15.04
N LEU A 128 -21.38 1.83 14.67
CA LEU A 128 -20.63 0.58 14.59
C LEU A 128 -19.57 0.60 13.48
N ALA A 129 -19.88 1.22 12.33
CA ALA A 129 -18.91 1.39 11.25
C ALA A 129 -17.79 2.38 11.62
N GLU A 130 -18.13 3.47 12.32
CA GLU A 130 -17.15 4.44 12.84
C GLU A 130 -16.26 3.82 13.92
N GLY A 131 -16.85 3.06 14.84
CA GLY A 131 -16.13 2.31 15.87
C GLY A 131 -15.19 1.26 15.30
N LEU A 132 -15.59 0.57 14.22
CA LEU A 132 -14.70 -0.32 13.48
C LEU A 132 -13.53 0.45 12.85
N ALA A 133 -13.77 1.62 12.25
CA ALA A 133 -12.72 2.43 11.65
C ALA A 133 -11.72 2.95 12.70
N LEU A 134 -12.20 3.42 13.85
CA LEU A 134 -11.38 3.76 15.02
C LEU A 134 -10.54 2.56 15.48
N ARG A 135 -11.14 1.36 15.51
CA ARG A 135 -10.44 0.13 15.88
C ARG A 135 -9.28 -0.21 14.95
N ILE A 136 -9.47 0.00 13.65
CA ILE A 136 -8.45 -0.23 12.63
C ILE A 136 -7.33 0.82 12.74
N ALA A 137 -7.69 2.09 12.99
CA ALA A 137 -6.72 3.18 13.16
C ALA A 137 -5.84 2.99 14.40
N ASP A 138 -6.42 2.53 15.51
CA ASP A 138 -5.72 2.42 16.80
C ASP A 138 -4.64 1.33 16.87
N ARG A 139 -4.60 0.37 15.91
CA ARG A 139 -3.61 -0.72 15.67
C ARG A 139 -3.04 -1.54 16.86
N HIS A 140 -3.26 -1.18 18.12
CA HIS A 140 -2.46 -1.62 19.27
C HIS A 140 -3.23 -1.85 20.58
N ARG A 141 -4.56 -1.77 20.62
CA ARG A 141 -5.32 -1.85 21.89
C ARG A 141 -6.25 -3.05 21.97
N PHE A 142 -5.71 -4.26 21.93
CA PHE A 142 -6.41 -5.46 22.40
C PHE A 142 -5.56 -6.15 23.47
N PRO A 143 -5.99 -6.21 24.75
CA PRO A 143 -5.66 -7.36 25.56
C PRO A 143 -6.34 -8.56 24.89
N LEU A 144 -5.52 -9.50 24.42
CA LEU A 144 -5.96 -10.85 24.09
C LEU A 144 -6.35 -11.49 25.43
N ASN A 145 -7.64 -11.47 25.75
CA ASN A 145 -8.18 -12.29 26.83
C ASN A 145 -8.52 -13.67 26.28
#